data_AF-A0A4Y9NAJ3-F1
#
_entry.id   AF-A0A4Y9NAJ3-F1
#
_cell.length_a   1.000
_cell.length_b   1.000
_cell.length_c   1.000
_cell.angle_alpha   90.00
_cell.angle_beta   90.00
_cell.angle_gamma   90.00
#
_symmetry.space_group_name_H-M   'P 1'
#
loop_
_entity.id
_entity.type
_entity.pdbx_description
1 polymer ?
#
loop_
_entity_poly.entity_id
_entity_poly.type
_entity_poly.pdbx_seq_one_letter_code
_entity_poly.pdbx_strand_id
1 'polypeptide(L)'
;MRARRYLRAGLTLDQFFDELNARGVRYAVLRWFETLPDVDPGEDVDILVADEDLDVVGTMLVSHLVAPRRQKFDVYTIWGLPGSDYRGIPYLAPALATGILERAVLLRGRYRVPSPLDHFDSMAYHAVYHKGARSGLPEAVGAVPQLAGAAEHDYAAVLAGLAEQSSLSVPATLRDLDAYLAGKGLRPPLDTLDKLGVSNDWLRRHVDEQFGPADAGIPGLAVFVLRERAAHQLDLLRQELLRQGWEPLETVPLHGDAAARVTAGVRGGNWGRGPWPVGGGPPVAYVVAYDLSASVRADTVTGAPPYDLGRVTATKLRIRRRFLDSMPRGERCNPLHSSDQPRQALDYLALLDDPGVLARARERIGKTTAAMVFPYPVVEVIPSGRRRAVTAVVAHPEFGECICKLFYPSARRFLLRELRARTDFAALPEMPALLAAGDNWLLSERYTDTRAHVRRQLPGVRQIQLTTEASSALAGLAGALNEKGAFLLDLSPFNLLSDPRYGLKVLDWEFLQDYPGEIPPVVESPTVVGHAKGLSGVDVPVGVSAQGESAMTVFHPVVSGLPAWALLSWPARLVPAVAEVGMVLGYLYVGLRTVARKTVRGSGKRLRRRVRFLLVRVGERRSAPRGPSR
;
A
#
# COMPACT_ATOMS: atom_id res chain seq x y z
N MET A 1 -11.03 6.25 17.05
CA MET A 1 -11.26 7.21 18.15
C MET A 1 -10.17 8.27 18.03
N ARG A 2 -10.44 9.53 18.40
CA ARG A 2 -9.39 10.57 18.48
C ARG A 2 -8.70 10.45 19.85
N ALA A 3 -7.44 10.88 19.95
CA ALA A 3 -6.71 10.99 21.23
C ALA A 3 -7.44 11.86 22.25
N ARG A 4 -8.21 12.85 21.76
CA ARG A 4 -9.00 13.76 22.59
C ARG A 4 -10.15 13.06 23.33
N ARG A 5 -10.13 13.20 24.66
CA ARG A 5 -11.15 12.73 25.61
C ARG A 5 -11.55 13.86 26.57
N TYR A 6 -12.60 13.63 27.35
CA TYR A 6 -13.16 14.62 28.26
C TYR A 6 -13.30 14.01 29.65
N LEU A 7 -13.07 14.80 30.69
CA LEU A 7 -13.25 14.35 32.06
C LEU A 7 -14.71 13.90 32.30
N ARG A 8 -14.90 12.80 33.05
CA ARG A 8 -16.25 12.34 33.43
C ARG A 8 -16.91 13.36 34.36
N ALA A 9 -18.24 13.48 34.29
CA ALA A 9 -18.98 14.35 35.20
C ALA A 9 -18.80 13.91 36.65
N GLY A 10 -18.74 14.90 37.55
CA GLY A 10 -18.59 14.67 38.99
C GLY A 10 -17.16 14.35 39.44
N LEU A 11 -16.17 14.36 38.53
CA LEU A 11 -14.75 14.31 38.87
C LEU A 11 -14.12 15.69 38.67
N THR A 12 -13.38 16.17 39.66
CA THR A 12 -12.44 17.28 39.51
C THR A 12 -11.10 16.80 38.95
N LEU A 13 -10.23 17.72 38.51
CA LEU A 13 -8.89 17.37 38.08
C LEU A 13 -8.06 16.74 39.21
N ASP A 14 -8.15 17.28 40.42
CA ASP A 14 -7.50 16.71 41.60
C ASP A 14 -7.94 15.27 41.85
N GLN A 15 -9.26 15.02 41.88
CA GLN A 15 -9.81 13.69 42.08
C GLN A 15 -9.36 12.70 41.00
N PHE A 16 -9.22 13.17 39.76
CA PHE A 16 -8.73 12.34 38.67
C PHE A 16 -7.28 11.90 38.91
N PHE A 17 -6.38 12.81 39.26
CA PHE A 17 -4.97 12.47 39.50
C PHE A 17 -4.76 11.70 40.80
N ASP A 18 -5.52 12.00 41.86
CA ASP A 18 -5.51 11.24 43.10
C ASP A 18 -5.93 9.78 42.85
N GLU A 19 -6.94 9.55 42.01
CA GLU A 19 -7.38 8.20 41.63
C GLU A 19 -6.34 7.46 40.78
N LEU A 20 -5.65 8.16 39.86
CA LEU A 20 -4.55 7.55 39.09
C LEU A 20 -3.42 7.10 40.01
N ASN A 21 -3.03 7.94 40.97
CA ASN A 21 -1.99 7.61 41.94
C ASN A 21 -2.41 6.44 42.83
N ALA A 22 -3.66 6.44 43.33
CA ALA A 22 -4.20 5.38 44.18
C ALA A 22 -4.24 4.02 43.46
N ARG A 23 -4.49 4.02 42.15
CA ARG A 23 -4.50 2.80 41.32
C ARG A 23 -3.12 2.39 40.80
N GLY A 24 -2.07 3.13 41.13
CA GLY A 24 -0.71 2.85 40.66
C GLY A 24 -0.53 3.03 39.15
N VAL A 25 -1.37 3.84 38.49
CA VAL A 25 -1.26 4.09 37.05
C VAL A 25 0.05 4.80 36.75
N ARG A 26 0.77 4.33 35.73
CA ARG A 26 1.99 4.97 35.23
C ARG A 26 1.61 6.04 34.22
N TYR A 27 1.72 7.31 34.62
CA TYR A 27 1.43 8.46 33.77
C TYR A 27 2.38 9.64 34.01
N ALA A 28 2.38 10.58 33.07
CA ALA A 28 2.98 11.91 33.23
C ALA A 28 2.17 12.97 32.46
N VAL A 29 1.93 14.13 33.08
CA VAL A 29 1.39 15.32 32.39
C VAL A 29 2.54 16.00 31.65
N LEU A 30 2.45 16.09 30.33
CA LEU A 30 3.62 16.33 29.47
C LEU A 30 4.13 17.77 29.48
N ARG A 31 3.23 18.75 29.64
CA ARG A 31 3.56 20.18 29.56
C ARG A 31 2.46 21.02 30.19
N TRP A 32 2.78 22.29 30.48
CA TRP A 32 1.84 23.28 31.03
C TRP A 32 1.19 22.84 32.34
N PHE A 33 1.90 22.01 33.12
CA PHE A 33 1.40 21.43 34.35
C PHE A 33 1.59 22.36 35.57
N GLU A 34 2.33 23.45 35.40
CA GLU A 34 2.72 24.39 36.46
C GLU A 34 1.50 25.10 37.07
N THR A 35 0.43 25.29 36.30
CA THR A 35 -0.80 25.94 36.75
C THR A 35 -1.83 24.98 37.32
N LEU A 36 -1.60 23.65 37.26
CA LEU A 36 -2.59 22.68 37.73
C LEU A 36 -2.96 22.89 39.21
N PRO A 37 -4.27 22.78 39.56
CA PRO A 37 -5.37 22.25 38.75
C PRO A 37 -6.02 23.27 37.80
N ASP A 38 -5.55 24.52 37.77
CA ASP A 38 -6.15 25.57 36.95
C ASP A 38 -5.66 25.45 35.50
N VAL A 39 -6.61 25.23 34.58
CA VAL A 39 -6.37 25.10 33.15
C VAL A 39 -7.13 26.21 32.42
N ASP A 40 -6.42 26.94 31.56
CA ASP A 40 -7.00 28.09 30.87
C ASP A 40 -8.19 27.70 29.98
N PRO A 41 -9.20 28.59 29.82
CA PRO A 41 -10.38 28.30 29.02
C PRO A 41 -10.03 27.96 27.57
N GLY A 42 -10.19 26.69 27.20
CA GLY A 42 -9.98 26.22 25.84
C GLY A 42 -8.83 25.22 25.71
N GLU A 43 -7.87 25.26 26.63
CA GLU A 43 -6.70 24.41 26.71
C GLU A 43 -7.04 22.97 27.11
N ASP A 44 -6.17 22.04 26.74
CA ASP A 44 -6.24 20.63 27.06
C ASP A 44 -5.07 20.17 27.93
N VAL A 45 -5.30 19.10 28.70
CA VAL A 45 -4.27 18.43 29.48
C VAL A 45 -3.68 17.31 28.64
N ASP A 46 -2.43 17.46 28.23
CA ASP A 46 -1.69 16.41 27.55
C ASP A 46 -1.09 15.42 28.53
N ILE A 47 -1.52 14.17 28.45
CA ILE A 47 -1.07 13.11 29.37
C ILE A 47 -0.50 11.94 28.58
N LEU A 48 0.67 11.49 28.99
CA LEU A 48 1.27 10.22 28.56
C LEU A 48 0.95 9.15 29.59
N VAL A 49 0.53 7.98 29.11
CA VAL A 49 0.13 6.84 29.95
C VAL A 49 0.83 5.58 29.44
N ALA A 50 1.20 4.67 30.35
CA ALA A 50 1.65 3.34 29.94
C ALA A 50 0.56 2.61 29.15
N ASP A 51 0.98 1.78 28.19
CA ASP A 51 0.08 1.12 27.26
C ASP A 51 -0.94 0.21 27.98
N GLU A 52 -0.50 -0.50 29.01
CA GLU A 52 -1.30 -1.39 29.85
C GLU A 52 -2.33 -0.66 30.73
N ASP A 53 -2.09 0.61 31.05
CA ASP A 53 -2.95 1.39 31.94
C ASP A 53 -4.02 2.21 31.20
N LEU A 54 -3.99 2.21 29.86
CA LEU A 54 -4.91 3.00 29.03
C LEU A 54 -6.38 2.69 29.31
N ASP A 55 -6.71 1.43 29.59
CA ASP A 55 -8.08 1.00 29.90
C ASP A 55 -8.53 1.55 31.26
N VAL A 56 -7.63 1.60 32.25
CA VAL A 56 -7.90 2.18 33.58
C VAL A 56 -8.22 3.67 33.45
N VAL A 57 -7.39 4.41 32.71
CA VAL A 57 -7.62 5.83 32.41
C VAL A 57 -8.93 6.04 31.64
N GLY A 58 -9.26 5.10 30.74
CA GLY A 58 -10.51 5.08 29.99
C GLY A 58 -11.77 5.01 30.86
N THR A 59 -11.70 4.49 32.09
CA THR A 59 -12.86 4.44 33.00
C THR A 59 -13.26 5.83 33.54
N MET A 60 -12.35 6.81 33.49
CA MET A 60 -12.52 8.15 34.04
C MET A 60 -12.69 9.23 32.96
N LEU A 61 -12.41 8.90 31.70
CA LEU A 61 -12.53 9.80 30.57
C LEU A 61 -13.63 9.34 29.61
N VAL A 62 -14.47 10.27 29.18
CA VAL A 62 -15.56 10.01 28.22
C VAL A 62 -15.20 10.51 26.81
N SER A 63 -15.81 9.87 25.82
CA SER A 63 -15.69 10.28 24.41
C SER A 63 -16.31 11.66 24.15
N HIS A 64 -15.76 12.36 23.16
CA HIS A 64 -16.17 13.68 22.62
C HIS A 64 -17.66 13.90 22.32
N LEU A 65 -18.49 12.87 22.36
CA LEU A 65 -19.93 12.95 22.05
C LEU A 65 -20.78 13.44 23.22
N VAL A 66 -20.22 13.66 24.42
CA VAL A 66 -21.02 13.80 25.66
C VAL A 66 -21.06 15.21 26.27
N ALA A 67 -20.08 16.11 26.09
CA ALA A 67 -20.23 17.53 26.47
C ALA A 67 -19.05 18.45 26.07
N PRO A 68 -19.26 19.60 25.41
CA PRO A 68 -18.21 20.58 25.09
C PRO A 68 -17.74 21.46 26.27
N ARG A 69 -18.33 21.34 27.47
CA ARG A 69 -18.02 22.17 28.66
C ARG A 69 -17.12 21.48 29.71
N ARG A 70 -16.44 20.40 29.35
CA ARG A 70 -15.61 19.64 30.30
C ARG A 70 -14.14 19.77 29.95
N GLN A 71 -13.29 19.61 30.97
CA GLN A 71 -11.84 19.60 30.79
C GLN A 71 -11.45 18.58 29.73
N LYS A 72 -10.70 19.05 28.73
CA LYS A 72 -10.20 18.24 27.62
C LYS A 72 -8.89 17.59 28.03
N PHE A 73 -8.70 16.36 27.55
CA PHE A 73 -7.45 15.63 27.65
C PHE A 73 -7.04 15.14 26.27
N ASP A 74 -5.79 15.34 25.92
CA ASP A 74 -5.16 14.62 24.82
C ASP A 74 -4.33 13.49 25.44
N VAL A 75 -4.81 12.25 25.29
CA VAL A 75 -4.21 11.06 25.92
C VAL A 75 -3.33 10.34 24.93
N TYR A 76 -2.06 10.17 25.28
CA TYR A 76 -1.06 9.46 24.49
C TYR A 76 -0.54 8.23 25.21
N THR A 77 -0.08 7.24 24.45
CA THR A 77 0.62 6.08 25.00
C THR A 77 1.94 5.84 24.27
N ILE A 78 2.79 4.99 24.84
CA ILE A 78 4.17 4.72 24.36
C ILE A 78 4.14 4.28 22.89
N TRP A 79 3.25 3.35 22.54
CA TRP A 79 3.17 2.82 21.17
C TRP A 79 2.05 3.46 20.33
N GLY A 80 1.39 4.51 20.82
CA GLY A 80 0.27 5.16 20.13
C GLY A 80 -0.86 4.16 19.84
N LEU A 81 -1.44 3.58 20.89
CA LEU A 81 -2.56 2.64 20.79
C LEU A 81 -3.79 3.31 20.12
N PRO A 82 -4.77 2.52 19.62
CA PRO A 82 -5.93 3.08 18.95
C PRO A 82 -6.68 4.11 19.81
N GLY A 83 -6.73 5.36 19.36
CA GLY A 83 -7.35 6.44 20.12
C GLY A 83 -6.47 7.05 21.23
N SER A 84 -5.16 6.81 21.16
CA SER A 84 -4.10 7.54 21.85
C SER A 84 -2.89 7.84 20.93
N ASP A 85 -3.08 7.72 19.61
CA ASP A 85 -2.09 8.04 18.59
C ASP A 85 -2.16 9.50 18.14
N TYR A 86 -1.03 10.03 17.67
CA TYR A 86 -0.96 11.30 16.97
C TYR A 86 -0.91 11.05 15.47
N ARG A 87 -2.04 11.21 14.79
CA ARG A 87 -2.15 11.05 13.32
C ARG A 87 -1.65 9.68 12.81
N GLY A 88 -1.89 8.61 13.57
CA GLY A 88 -1.51 7.26 13.22
C GLY A 88 -0.07 6.87 13.56
N ILE A 89 0.67 7.69 14.33
CA ILE A 89 1.99 7.40 14.89
C ILE A 89 2.03 7.69 16.40
N PRO A 90 2.98 7.11 17.16
CA PRO A 90 3.24 7.52 18.53
C PRO A 90 3.49 9.02 18.64
N TYR A 91 3.07 9.63 19.76
CA TYR A 91 3.24 11.07 19.96
C TYR A 91 4.71 11.45 20.22
N LEU A 92 5.42 10.65 21.01
CA LEU A 92 6.87 10.76 21.24
C LEU A 92 7.55 9.49 20.71
N ALA A 93 8.87 9.56 20.50
CA ALA A 93 9.67 8.36 20.31
C ALA A 93 9.48 7.41 21.51
N PRO A 94 9.32 6.09 21.32
CA PRO A 94 9.04 5.15 22.42
C PRO A 94 10.08 5.18 23.53
N ALA A 95 11.36 5.37 23.20
CA ALA A 95 12.43 5.51 24.19
C ALA A 95 12.23 6.74 25.08
N LEU A 96 11.85 7.88 24.50
CA LEU A 96 11.53 9.11 25.23
C LEU A 96 10.28 8.92 26.11
N ALA A 97 9.21 8.37 25.53
CA ALA A 97 7.97 8.11 26.25
C ALA A 97 8.18 7.17 27.46
N THR A 98 8.93 6.09 27.26
CA THR A 98 9.27 5.14 28.33
C THR A 98 10.10 5.82 29.42
N GLY A 99 11.14 6.56 29.03
CA GLY A 99 11.99 7.29 29.96
C GLY A 99 11.24 8.30 30.82
N ILE A 100 10.31 9.07 30.21
CA ILE A 100 9.43 10.00 30.93
C ILE A 100 8.63 9.27 32.01
N LEU A 101 8.00 8.14 31.67
CA LEU A 101 7.14 7.41 32.63
C LEU A 101 7.96 6.79 33.77
N GLU A 102 9.16 6.27 33.48
CA GLU A 102 10.05 5.67 34.48
C GLU A 102 10.63 6.69 35.45
N ARG A 103 10.93 7.90 34.96
CA ARG A 103 11.58 8.96 35.74
C ARG A 103 10.63 10.08 36.18
N ALA A 104 9.32 9.92 35.98
CA ALA A 104 8.33 10.91 36.35
C ALA A 104 8.37 11.24 37.85
N VAL A 105 8.31 12.52 38.18
CA VAL A 105 8.35 13.05 39.56
C VAL A 105 7.00 13.61 39.96
N LEU A 106 6.72 13.68 41.26
CA LEU A 106 5.48 14.28 41.77
C LEU A 106 5.63 15.78 41.96
N LEU A 107 4.92 16.56 41.15
CA LEU A 107 4.72 17.98 41.37
C LEU A 107 3.69 18.18 42.49
N ARG A 108 4.07 18.95 43.51
CA ARG A 108 3.23 19.27 44.69
C ARG A 108 2.65 18.02 45.38
N GLY A 109 3.38 16.89 45.32
CA GLY A 109 2.96 15.61 45.89
C GLY A 109 1.75 14.95 45.19
N ARG A 110 1.27 15.48 44.07
CA ARG A 110 0.03 15.02 43.42
C ARG A 110 0.19 14.68 41.95
N TYR A 111 0.73 15.58 41.14
CA TYR A 111 0.74 15.39 39.67
C TYR A 111 2.04 14.73 39.23
N ARG A 112 1.98 13.56 38.59
CA ARG A 112 3.18 13.01 37.95
C ARG A 112 3.51 13.83 36.71
N VAL A 113 4.73 14.35 36.64
CA VAL A 113 5.26 15.18 35.55
C VAL A 113 6.65 14.66 35.15
N PRO A 114 7.14 14.96 33.93
CA PRO A 114 8.50 14.62 33.53
C PRO A 114 9.55 15.17 34.52
N SER A 115 10.68 14.47 34.66
CA SER A 115 11.87 15.06 35.30
C SER A 115 12.33 16.32 34.54
N PRO A 116 13.12 17.24 35.12
CA PRO A 116 13.54 18.47 34.42
C PRO A 116 14.17 18.22 33.03
N LEU A 117 15.05 17.22 32.94
CA LEU A 117 15.69 16.84 31.67
C LEU A 117 14.68 16.23 30.68
N ASP A 118 13.78 15.37 31.16
CA ASP A 118 12.74 14.77 30.33
C ASP A 118 11.69 15.80 29.86
N HIS A 119 11.45 16.84 30.66
CA HIS A 119 10.62 17.97 30.29
C HIS A 119 11.27 18.78 29.16
N PHE A 120 12.56 19.07 29.26
CA PHE A 120 13.31 19.68 28.16
C PHE A 120 13.23 18.84 26.88
N ASP A 121 13.54 17.54 26.97
CA ASP A 121 13.55 16.63 25.82
C ASP A 121 12.17 16.56 25.13
N SER A 122 11.10 16.41 25.92
CA SER A 122 9.74 16.33 25.38
C SER A 122 9.23 17.66 24.83
N MET A 123 9.59 18.80 25.43
CA MET A 123 9.27 20.12 24.91
C MET A 123 10.02 20.41 23.61
N ALA A 124 11.32 20.08 23.54
CA ALA A 124 12.12 20.20 22.33
C ALA A 124 11.55 19.35 21.20
N TYR A 125 11.21 18.08 21.48
CA TYR A 125 10.57 17.19 20.53
C TYR A 125 9.26 17.78 20.00
N HIS A 126 8.42 18.32 20.89
CA HIS A 126 7.15 18.94 20.50
C HIS A 126 7.35 20.17 19.59
N ALA A 127 8.25 21.07 19.97
CA ALA A 127 8.55 22.28 19.22
C ALA A 127 9.06 21.95 17.81
N VAL A 128 10.03 21.03 17.71
CA VAL A 128 10.68 20.66 16.44
C VAL A 128 9.72 19.86 15.54
N TYR A 129 9.19 18.74 16.02
CA TYR A 129 8.53 17.78 15.13
C TYR A 129 7.03 17.99 14.97
N HIS A 130 6.33 18.47 16.01
CA HIS A 130 4.87 18.67 15.97
C HIS A 130 4.46 20.09 15.56
N LYS A 131 5.20 21.11 16.00
CA LYS A 131 4.90 22.52 15.70
C LYS A 131 5.73 23.05 14.53
N GLY A 132 7.03 22.74 14.48
CA GLY A 132 7.96 23.26 13.47
C GLY A 132 8.04 24.78 13.54
N ALA A 133 7.93 25.45 12.39
CA ALA A 133 7.90 26.93 12.32
C ALA A 133 6.78 27.57 13.18
N ARG A 134 5.69 26.85 13.49
CA ARG A 134 4.60 27.33 14.36
C ARG A 134 4.97 27.38 15.84
N SER A 135 6.13 26.86 16.23
CA SER A 135 6.67 27.05 17.59
C SER A 135 7.18 28.47 17.81
N GLY A 136 7.35 29.27 16.74
CA GLY A 136 7.96 30.60 16.84
C GLY A 136 9.50 30.56 17.02
N LEU A 137 10.12 29.38 16.99
CA LEU A 137 11.57 29.25 17.04
C LEU A 137 12.20 29.60 15.68
N PRO A 138 13.38 30.24 15.65
CA PRO A 138 14.15 30.44 14.43
C PRO A 138 14.72 29.11 13.92
N GLU A 139 14.98 29.03 12.61
CA GLU A 139 15.58 27.82 12.04
C GLU A 139 17.03 27.58 12.48
N ALA A 140 17.80 28.67 12.62
CA ALA A 140 19.21 28.67 12.99
C ALA A 140 19.54 29.93 13.80
N VAL A 141 20.70 29.94 14.45
CA VAL A 141 21.18 31.10 15.23
C VAL A 141 21.28 32.33 14.32
N GLY A 142 20.69 33.44 14.75
CA GLY A 142 20.66 34.70 14.00
C GLY A 142 19.59 34.78 12.91
N ALA A 143 18.84 33.70 12.64
CA ALA A 143 17.69 33.75 11.73
C ALA A 143 16.46 34.36 12.43
N VAL A 144 15.60 35.01 11.65
CA VAL A 144 14.30 35.48 12.14
C VAL A 144 13.28 34.35 12.07
N PRO A 145 12.42 34.14 13.08
CA PRO A 145 11.34 33.17 13.01
C PRO A 145 10.40 33.40 11.82
N GLN A 146 10.11 32.34 11.06
CA GLN A 146 9.28 32.44 9.84
C GLN A 146 7.83 32.86 10.12
N LEU A 147 7.30 32.50 11.30
CA LEU A 147 5.92 32.78 11.72
C LEU A 147 5.91 33.50 13.07
N ALA A 148 6.68 34.59 13.18
CA ALA A 148 6.70 35.42 14.38
C ALA A 148 5.28 35.88 14.76
N GLY A 149 4.88 35.67 16.03
CA GLY A 149 3.55 36.03 16.55
C GLY A 149 2.42 35.03 16.31
N ALA A 150 2.66 33.91 15.60
CA ALA A 150 1.67 32.84 15.40
C ALA A 150 1.79 31.69 16.42
N ALA A 151 2.76 31.75 17.32
CA ALA A 151 2.97 30.72 18.34
C ALA A 151 1.95 30.86 19.47
N GLU A 152 1.33 29.74 19.86
CA GLU A 152 0.36 29.69 20.97
C GLU A 152 1.02 29.94 22.34
N HIS A 153 2.32 29.61 22.46
CA HIS A 153 3.11 29.78 23.67
C HIS A 153 4.52 30.27 23.33
N ASP A 154 5.19 30.86 24.32
CA ASP A 154 6.60 31.26 24.22
C ASP A 154 7.53 30.05 24.45
N TYR A 155 7.65 29.21 23.42
CA TYR A 155 8.53 28.04 23.46
C TYR A 155 9.99 28.41 23.68
N ALA A 156 10.43 29.59 23.23
CA ALA A 156 11.83 30.03 23.37
C ALA A 156 12.17 30.27 24.84
N ALA A 157 11.34 31.02 25.56
CA ALA A 157 11.55 31.27 26.99
C ALA A 157 11.46 29.98 27.82
N VAL A 158 10.49 29.12 27.52
CA VAL A 158 10.30 27.85 28.23
C VAL A 158 11.50 26.92 28.05
N LEU A 159 11.97 26.74 26.81
CA LEU A 159 13.13 25.90 26.52
C LEU A 159 14.41 26.47 27.12
N ALA A 160 14.59 27.79 27.12
CA ALA A 160 15.74 28.44 27.76
C ALA A 160 15.76 28.19 29.28
N GLY A 161 14.62 28.35 29.96
CA GLY A 161 14.51 28.08 31.39
C GLY A 161 14.76 26.60 31.74
N LEU A 162 14.23 25.68 30.94
CA LEU A 162 14.47 24.24 31.13
C LEU A 162 15.92 23.84 30.85
N ALA A 163 16.56 24.47 29.86
CA ALA A 163 17.97 24.27 29.57
C ALA A 163 18.85 24.73 30.74
N GLU A 164 18.59 25.91 31.30
CA GLU A 164 19.31 26.41 32.48
C GLU A 164 19.15 25.48 33.68
N GLN A 165 17.93 25.07 34.00
CA GLN A 165 17.64 24.11 35.09
C GLN A 165 18.36 22.76 34.91
N SER A 166 18.57 22.35 33.66
CA SER A 166 19.23 21.09 33.32
C SER A 166 20.71 21.25 33.00
N SER A 167 21.28 22.44 33.17
CA SER A 167 22.68 22.77 32.83
C SER A 167 23.04 22.42 31.37
N LEU A 168 22.11 22.62 30.45
CA LEU A 168 22.28 22.36 29.01
C LEU A 168 22.68 23.62 28.26
N SER A 169 23.65 23.49 27.36
CA SER A 169 24.02 24.55 26.42
C SER A 169 23.53 24.17 25.01
N VAL A 170 22.25 24.45 24.74
CA VAL A 170 21.61 24.17 23.46
C VAL A 170 20.83 25.41 23.01
N PRO A 171 21.18 26.03 21.87
CA PRO A 171 20.39 27.13 21.33
C PRO A 171 18.95 26.70 21.04
N ALA A 172 17.98 27.57 21.35
CA ALA A 172 16.56 27.33 21.07
C ALA A 172 16.23 27.57 19.58
N THR A 173 16.88 26.83 18.68
CA THR A 173 16.61 26.85 17.24
C THR A 173 16.13 25.49 16.77
N LEU A 174 15.37 25.44 15.67
CA LEU A 174 14.85 24.17 15.17
C LEU A 174 15.98 23.19 14.79
N ARG A 175 17.06 23.68 14.17
CA ARG A 175 18.21 22.85 13.78
C ARG A 175 19.02 22.36 14.98
N ASP A 176 19.28 23.21 15.96
CA ASP A 176 20.09 22.86 17.14
C ASP A 176 19.35 21.87 18.05
N LEU A 177 18.04 22.06 18.23
CA LEU A 177 17.20 21.12 18.99
C LEU A 177 17.06 19.77 18.27
N ASP A 178 16.91 19.74 16.96
CA ASP A 178 16.91 18.49 16.19
C ASP A 178 18.26 17.75 16.29
N ALA A 179 19.38 18.48 16.21
CA ALA A 179 20.72 17.91 16.39
C ALA A 179 20.92 17.36 17.81
N TYR A 180 20.45 18.08 18.82
CA TYR A 180 20.46 17.64 20.22
C TYR A 180 19.66 16.34 20.42
N LEU A 181 18.42 16.29 19.92
CA LEU A 181 17.57 15.09 20.02
C LEU A 181 18.18 13.91 19.26
N ALA A 182 18.80 14.14 18.11
CA ALA A 182 19.52 13.10 17.38
C ALA A 182 20.74 12.57 18.14
N GLY A 183 21.53 13.45 18.76
CA GLY A 183 22.69 13.07 19.58
C GLY A 183 22.32 12.18 20.77
N LYS A 184 21.09 12.31 21.30
CA LYS A 184 20.53 11.46 22.36
C LYS A 184 19.79 10.22 21.85
N GLY A 185 19.71 10.00 20.54
CA GLY A 185 18.91 8.92 19.95
C GLY A 185 17.40 9.10 20.11
N LEU A 186 16.94 10.33 20.32
CA LEU A 186 15.52 10.68 20.51
C LEU A 186 14.85 11.24 19.25
N ARG A 187 15.62 11.54 18.19
CA ARG A 187 15.07 11.93 16.88
C ARG A 187 14.18 10.80 16.34
N PRO A 188 12.96 11.09 15.85
CA PRO A 188 12.13 10.10 15.17
C PRO A 188 12.84 9.49 13.96
N PRO A 189 12.61 8.21 13.64
CA PRO A 189 13.14 7.63 12.41
C PRO A 189 12.50 8.23 11.17
N LEU A 190 13.13 8.00 10.01
CA LEU A 190 12.80 8.68 8.77
C LEU A 190 11.33 8.50 8.31
N ASP A 191 10.69 7.33 8.49
CA ASP A 191 9.23 7.20 8.23
C ASP A 191 8.41 8.21 9.01
N THR A 192 8.81 8.40 10.26
CA THR A 192 8.06 9.18 11.22
C THR A 192 8.29 10.67 10.93
N LEU A 193 9.51 11.06 10.57
CA LEU A 193 9.82 12.40 10.08
C LEU A 193 9.05 12.73 8.79
N ASP A 194 9.03 11.82 7.80
CA ASP A 194 8.29 12.00 6.53
C ASP A 194 6.78 12.24 6.81
N LYS A 195 6.20 11.51 7.76
CA LYS A 195 4.78 11.69 8.17
C LYS A 195 4.53 13.02 8.89
N LEU A 196 5.43 13.41 9.79
CA LEU A 196 5.32 14.67 10.53
C LEU A 196 5.53 15.88 9.60
N GLY A 197 6.41 15.74 8.60
CA GLY A 197 6.68 16.72 7.55
C GLY A 197 5.47 17.09 6.70
N VAL A 198 4.42 16.26 6.64
CA VAL A 198 3.17 16.56 5.89
C VAL A 198 2.51 17.86 6.36
N SER A 199 2.66 18.25 7.64
CA SER A 199 2.15 19.52 8.16
C SER A 199 3.23 20.40 8.77
N ASN A 200 4.49 20.09 8.50
CA ASN A 200 5.64 20.80 9.05
C ASN A 200 6.60 21.06 7.88
N ASP A 201 6.39 22.19 7.19
CA ASP A 201 7.13 22.53 5.97
C ASP A 201 8.64 22.68 6.23
N TRP A 202 9.03 23.16 7.41
CA TRP A 202 10.43 23.17 7.83
C TRP A 202 11.00 21.76 7.88
N LEU A 203 10.31 20.84 8.58
CA LEU A 203 10.78 19.47 8.71
C LEU A 203 10.86 18.76 7.36
N ARG A 204 9.90 18.98 6.46
CA ARG A 204 9.96 18.42 5.10
C ARG A 204 11.24 18.85 4.38
N ARG A 205 11.55 20.16 4.37
CA ARG A 205 12.78 20.68 3.76
C ARG A 205 14.04 20.13 4.44
N HIS A 206 14.05 20.14 5.77
CA HIS A 206 15.18 19.64 6.56
C HIS A 206 15.47 18.16 6.30
N VAL A 207 14.43 17.34 6.17
CA VAL A 207 14.58 15.92 5.82
C VAL A 207 15.17 15.76 4.41
N ASP A 208 14.71 16.53 3.42
CA ASP A 208 15.24 16.47 2.06
C ASP A 208 16.71 16.94 1.99
N GLU A 209 17.06 17.98 2.74
CA GLU A 209 18.43 18.48 2.88
C GLU A 209 19.35 17.45 3.57
N GLN A 210 18.87 16.80 4.64
CA GLN A 210 19.69 15.90 5.45
C GLN A 210 19.85 14.52 4.83
N PHE A 211 18.79 13.97 4.24
CA PHE A 211 18.75 12.58 3.77
C PHE A 211 18.76 12.46 2.24
N GLY A 212 18.79 13.58 1.51
CA GLY A 212 18.77 13.62 0.05
C GLY A 212 17.37 13.37 -0.54
N PRO A 213 17.24 13.24 -1.87
CA PRO A 213 15.94 13.06 -2.52
C PRO A 213 15.29 11.72 -2.17
N ALA A 214 13.97 11.64 -2.30
CA ALA A 214 13.18 10.44 -2.01
C ALA A 214 13.63 9.18 -2.78
N ASP A 215 14.15 9.33 -4.00
CA ASP A 215 14.65 8.23 -4.83
C ASP A 215 16.07 7.78 -4.49
N ALA A 216 16.81 8.58 -3.72
CA ALA A 216 18.19 8.37 -3.29
C ALA A 216 19.15 7.88 -4.40
N GLY A 217 18.89 8.26 -5.66
CA GLY A 217 19.67 7.80 -6.82
C GLY A 217 19.54 6.29 -7.13
N ILE A 218 18.60 5.58 -6.50
CA ILE A 218 18.27 4.17 -6.80
C ILE A 218 16.74 4.03 -6.92
N PRO A 219 16.12 4.65 -7.93
CA PRO A 219 14.68 4.54 -8.12
C PRO A 219 14.30 3.07 -8.30
N GLY A 220 13.24 2.63 -7.61
CA GLY A 220 12.79 1.24 -7.62
C GLY A 220 13.26 0.38 -6.45
N LEU A 221 14.18 0.84 -5.60
CA LEU A 221 14.57 0.09 -4.40
C LEU A 221 13.46 0.09 -3.34
N ALA A 222 13.13 -1.08 -2.82
CA ALA A 222 12.21 -1.24 -1.70
C ALA A 222 12.68 -2.34 -0.73
N VAL A 223 12.36 -2.16 0.55
CA VAL A 223 12.53 -3.20 1.58
C VAL A 223 11.16 -3.59 2.08
N PHE A 224 10.83 -4.87 1.97
CA PHE A 224 9.64 -5.46 2.57
C PHE A 224 10.00 -6.13 3.88
N VAL A 225 9.27 -5.82 4.95
CA VAL A 225 9.55 -6.28 6.32
C VAL A 225 8.52 -7.32 6.71
N LEU A 226 8.95 -8.58 6.77
CA LEU A 226 8.14 -9.70 7.23
C LEU A 226 8.13 -9.72 8.76
N ARG A 227 6.96 -9.95 9.35
CA ARG A 227 6.77 -10.00 10.80
C ARG A 227 6.61 -11.42 11.30
N GLU A 228 6.97 -11.64 12.55
CA GLU A 228 7.07 -12.96 13.21
C GLU A 228 5.90 -13.91 12.92
N ARG A 229 4.65 -13.46 13.07
CA ARG A 229 3.48 -14.34 12.85
C ARG A 229 3.33 -14.82 11.39
N ALA A 230 3.99 -14.15 10.45
CA ALA A 230 4.02 -14.51 9.05
C ALA A 230 5.39 -15.04 8.60
N ALA A 231 6.29 -15.40 9.53
CA ALA A 231 7.62 -15.93 9.19
C ALA A 231 7.55 -17.13 8.22
N HIS A 232 6.58 -18.03 8.44
CA HIS A 232 6.33 -19.20 7.60
C HIS A 232 5.84 -18.85 6.17
N GLN A 233 5.53 -17.59 5.88
CA GLN A 233 5.05 -17.11 4.58
C GLN A 233 6.16 -16.41 3.76
N LEU A 234 7.43 -16.57 4.14
CA LEU A 234 8.56 -15.94 3.44
C LEU A 234 8.65 -16.31 1.96
N ASP A 235 8.47 -17.58 1.62
CA ASP A 235 8.48 -18.02 0.21
C ASP A 235 7.29 -17.44 -0.56
N LEU A 236 6.12 -17.38 0.08
CA LEU A 236 4.95 -16.74 -0.50
C LEU A 236 5.17 -15.24 -0.72
N LEU A 237 5.88 -14.54 0.18
CA LEU A 237 6.28 -13.13 -0.03
C LEU A 237 7.10 -12.99 -1.31
N ARG A 238 8.13 -13.82 -1.47
CA ARG A 238 9.03 -13.78 -2.64
C ARG A 238 8.27 -14.09 -3.94
N GLN A 239 7.42 -15.11 -3.92
CA GLN A 239 6.58 -15.47 -5.06
C GLN A 239 5.60 -14.35 -5.42
N GLU A 240 4.97 -13.73 -4.43
CA GLU A 240 4.04 -12.63 -4.66
C GLU A 240 4.74 -11.36 -5.15
N LEU A 241 5.96 -11.08 -4.69
CA LEU A 241 6.80 -9.98 -5.20
C LEU A 241 7.11 -10.18 -6.69
N LEU A 242 7.59 -11.36 -7.08
CA LEU A 242 7.82 -11.74 -8.48
C LEU A 242 6.52 -11.61 -9.29
N ARG A 243 5.39 -12.08 -8.74
CA ARG A 243 4.07 -11.98 -9.38
C ARG A 243 3.61 -10.53 -9.57
N GLN A 244 4.05 -9.60 -8.73
CA GLN A 244 3.83 -8.15 -8.87
C GLN A 244 4.91 -7.43 -9.69
N GLY A 245 5.92 -8.15 -10.20
CA GLY A 245 7.01 -7.63 -11.02
C GLY A 245 8.13 -6.94 -10.27
N TRP A 246 8.37 -7.37 -9.04
CA TRP A 246 9.55 -7.00 -8.28
C TRP A 246 10.59 -8.10 -8.41
N GLU A 247 11.87 -7.72 -8.49
CA GLU A 247 13.01 -8.64 -8.41
C GLU A 247 13.49 -8.74 -6.96
N PRO A 248 13.30 -9.87 -6.25
CA PRO A 248 13.86 -10.08 -4.93
C PRO A 248 15.39 -10.20 -5.03
N LEU A 249 16.09 -9.19 -4.49
CA LEU A 249 17.55 -9.09 -4.53
C LEU A 249 18.21 -9.81 -3.36
N GLU A 250 17.62 -9.73 -2.17
CA GLU A 250 18.21 -10.37 -0.99
C GLU A 250 17.14 -10.63 0.04
N THR A 251 17.31 -11.68 0.83
CA THR A 251 16.51 -11.92 2.01
C THR A 251 17.44 -11.99 3.20
N VAL A 252 17.22 -11.11 4.17
CA VAL A 252 18.04 -10.97 5.37
C VAL A 252 17.20 -11.38 6.57
N PRO A 253 17.43 -12.56 7.15
CA PRO A 253 16.86 -12.93 8.44
C PRO A 253 17.33 -11.96 9.53
N LEU A 254 16.43 -11.58 10.44
CA LEU A 254 16.74 -10.65 11.52
C LEU A 254 16.91 -11.43 12.84
N HIS A 255 18.10 -11.35 13.41
CA HIS A 255 18.45 -11.98 14.69
C HIS A 255 19.29 -11.02 15.55
N GLY A 256 19.33 -11.28 16.86
CA GLY A 256 20.17 -10.56 17.82
C GLY A 256 20.05 -9.03 17.72
N ASP A 257 21.19 -8.34 17.74
CA ASP A 257 21.26 -6.88 17.76
C ASP A 257 20.63 -6.23 16.53
N ALA A 258 20.74 -6.86 15.35
CA ALA A 258 20.12 -6.35 14.13
C ALA A 258 18.58 -6.36 14.25
N ALA A 259 18.00 -7.43 14.83
CA ALA A 259 16.57 -7.47 15.10
C ALA A 259 16.13 -6.40 16.11
N ALA A 260 16.93 -6.14 17.15
CA ALA A 260 16.66 -5.10 18.13
C ALA A 260 16.70 -3.70 17.50
N ARG A 261 17.74 -3.38 16.74
CA ARG A 261 17.88 -2.11 16.01
C ARG A 261 16.75 -1.89 15.03
N VAL A 262 16.41 -2.89 14.22
CA VAL A 262 15.30 -2.81 13.26
C VAL A 262 13.96 -2.63 13.97
N THR A 263 13.73 -3.37 15.06
CA THR A 263 12.51 -3.24 15.85
C THR A 263 12.36 -1.82 16.41
N ALA A 264 13.43 -1.22 16.91
CA ALA A 264 13.39 0.14 17.45
C ALA A 264 13.34 1.23 16.36
N GLY A 265 14.09 1.05 15.27
CA GLY A 265 14.33 2.08 14.25
C GLY A 265 13.26 2.15 13.16
N VAL A 266 12.51 1.08 12.89
CA VAL A 266 11.49 1.09 11.84
C VAL A 266 10.11 1.42 12.43
N ARG A 267 9.35 2.28 11.76
CA ARG A 267 8.01 2.78 12.16
C ARG A 267 7.98 3.48 13.53
N GLY A 268 9.07 4.14 13.92
CA GLY A 268 9.18 4.71 15.27
C GLY A 268 9.02 3.66 16.35
N GLY A 269 9.46 2.43 16.08
CA GLY A 269 9.33 1.28 16.96
C GLY A 269 7.92 0.69 17.10
N ASN A 270 6.90 1.29 16.49
CA ASN A 270 5.51 0.86 16.71
C ASN A 270 5.17 -0.44 15.97
N TRP A 271 5.36 -1.57 16.65
CA TRP A 271 4.98 -2.90 16.18
C TRP A 271 3.72 -3.45 16.85
N GLY A 272 2.86 -2.60 17.42
CA GLY A 272 1.62 -3.04 18.06
C GLY A 272 0.63 -3.74 17.12
N ARG A 273 -0.51 -4.17 17.68
CA ARG A 273 -1.61 -4.82 16.91
C ARG A 273 -2.29 -3.89 15.92
N GLY A 274 -2.26 -2.57 16.16
CA GLY A 274 -2.97 -1.59 15.34
C GLY A 274 -4.47 -1.92 15.24
N PRO A 275 -5.09 -1.90 14.05
CA PRO A 275 -6.53 -2.19 13.88
C PRO A 275 -6.85 -3.70 13.87
N TRP A 276 -5.88 -4.57 14.11
CA TRP A 276 -6.04 -6.02 14.00
C TRP A 276 -6.36 -6.68 15.35
N PRO A 277 -7.04 -7.83 15.36
CA PRO A 277 -7.29 -8.62 16.57
C PRO A 277 -6.03 -8.90 17.38
N VAL A 278 -4.93 -9.24 16.71
CA VAL A 278 -3.65 -9.61 17.34
C VAL A 278 -2.46 -8.91 16.68
N GLY A 279 -1.37 -8.79 17.42
CA GLY A 279 -0.09 -8.25 16.94
C GLY A 279 0.57 -9.18 15.92
N GLY A 280 1.25 -8.62 14.93
CA GLY A 280 2.05 -9.41 13.98
C GLY A 280 3.41 -9.89 14.53
N GLY A 281 3.77 -9.47 15.75
CA GLY A 281 5.10 -9.65 16.35
C GLY A 281 6.15 -8.70 15.78
N PRO A 282 7.39 -8.74 16.28
CA PRO A 282 8.48 -7.92 15.75
C PRO A 282 8.85 -8.32 14.30
N PRO A 283 9.65 -7.50 13.61
CA PRO A 283 10.29 -7.87 12.35
C PRO A 283 11.16 -9.12 12.49
N VAL A 284 11.10 -10.02 11.51
CA VAL A 284 11.91 -11.26 11.47
C VAL A 284 12.71 -11.43 10.19
N ALA A 285 12.34 -10.74 9.12
CA ALA A 285 13.13 -10.74 7.89
C ALA A 285 12.91 -9.47 7.07
N TYR A 286 13.95 -9.05 6.38
CA TYR A 286 13.85 -8.13 5.25
C TYR A 286 13.90 -8.90 3.94
N VAL A 287 13.06 -8.49 2.99
CA VAL A 287 13.20 -8.85 1.58
C VAL A 287 13.50 -7.57 0.82
N VAL A 288 14.75 -7.43 0.41
CA VAL A 288 15.22 -6.35 -0.45
C VAL A 288 14.76 -6.67 -1.86
N ALA A 289 14.03 -5.76 -2.48
CA ALA A 289 13.46 -5.96 -3.80
C ALA A 289 13.63 -4.72 -4.67
N TYR A 290 13.65 -4.94 -5.98
CA TYR A 290 13.84 -3.88 -6.96
C TYR A 290 12.76 -3.90 -8.03
N ASP A 291 12.22 -2.73 -8.33
CA ASP A 291 11.30 -2.53 -9.43
C ASP A 291 12.08 -2.23 -10.72
N LEU A 292 12.25 -3.25 -11.56
CA LEU A 292 12.91 -3.10 -12.87
C LEU A 292 12.20 -2.12 -13.82
N SER A 293 10.93 -1.81 -13.59
CA SER A 293 10.25 -0.81 -14.42
C SER A 293 10.79 0.61 -14.22
N ALA A 294 11.48 0.86 -13.10
CA ALA A 294 12.20 2.11 -12.83
C ALA A 294 13.46 2.24 -13.70
N SER A 295 14.04 1.12 -14.15
CA SER A 295 15.25 1.09 -14.97
C SER A 295 15.00 1.40 -16.44
N VAL A 296 13.80 1.13 -16.96
CA VAL A 296 13.49 1.21 -18.40
C VAL A 296 13.20 2.66 -18.85
N ARG A 297 13.79 3.68 -18.21
CA ARG A 297 13.30 5.07 -18.31
C ARG A 297 14.33 6.21 -18.25
N ALA A 298 15.64 5.98 -18.25
CA ALA A 298 16.58 7.10 -18.08
C ALA A 298 16.71 7.99 -19.33
N ASP A 299 16.38 7.47 -20.51
CA ASP A 299 16.90 7.99 -21.78
C ASP A 299 15.87 8.04 -22.93
N THR A 300 14.66 7.51 -22.74
CA THR A 300 13.73 7.24 -23.86
C THR A 300 12.37 7.96 -23.81
N VAL A 301 11.99 8.66 -22.73
CA VAL A 301 10.73 9.41 -22.66
C VAL A 301 10.89 10.71 -21.89
N THR A 302 10.85 11.85 -22.59
CA THR A 302 10.86 13.19 -21.96
C THR A 302 9.60 13.41 -21.11
N GLY A 303 9.81 13.77 -19.83
CA GLY A 303 8.78 14.46 -19.02
C GLY A 303 7.82 13.62 -18.15
N ALA A 304 7.95 12.30 -18.05
CA ALA A 304 7.16 11.51 -17.10
C ALA A 304 8.02 10.99 -15.93
N PRO A 305 7.54 11.10 -14.66
CA PRO A 305 8.35 10.77 -13.50
C PRO A 305 8.84 9.32 -13.59
N PRO A 306 10.13 9.07 -13.32
CA PRO A 306 10.77 7.77 -13.58
C PRO A 306 10.24 6.65 -12.67
N TYR A 307 9.51 6.98 -11.60
CA TYR A 307 9.14 6.06 -10.54
C TYR A 307 7.79 6.41 -9.89
N ASP A 308 6.91 5.41 -9.74
CA ASP A 308 5.64 5.53 -8.99
C ASP A 308 5.85 5.12 -7.52
N LEU A 309 6.02 6.12 -6.65
CA LEU A 309 6.13 5.94 -5.19
C LEU A 309 4.92 5.17 -4.60
N GLY A 310 3.75 5.23 -5.24
CA GLY A 310 2.56 4.48 -4.83
C GLY A 310 2.65 2.97 -5.05
N ARG A 311 3.56 2.49 -5.92
CA ARG A 311 3.65 1.07 -6.30
C ARG A 311 4.03 0.18 -5.14
N VAL A 312 4.96 0.60 -4.28
CA VAL A 312 5.38 -0.19 -3.11
C VAL A 312 4.19 -0.41 -2.18
N THR A 313 3.45 0.65 -1.86
CA THR A 313 2.26 0.57 -1.02
C THR A 313 1.17 -0.31 -1.65
N ALA A 314 0.90 -0.14 -2.95
CA ALA A 314 -0.08 -0.97 -3.66
C ALA A 314 0.32 -2.46 -3.70
N THR A 315 1.63 -2.75 -3.76
CA THR A 315 2.18 -4.11 -3.70
C THR A 315 2.01 -4.69 -2.30
N LYS A 316 2.51 -3.99 -1.26
CA LYS A 316 2.37 -4.35 0.16
C LYS A 316 0.92 -4.72 0.51
N LEU A 317 -0.05 -3.90 0.12
CA LEU A 317 -1.46 -4.13 0.42
C LEU A 317 -2.03 -5.38 -0.28
N ARG A 318 -1.59 -5.67 -1.51
CA ARG A 318 -1.98 -6.88 -2.25
C ARG A 318 -1.41 -8.14 -1.60
N ILE A 319 -0.12 -8.14 -1.27
CA ILE A 319 0.53 -9.28 -0.61
C ILE A 319 -0.06 -9.51 0.78
N ARG A 320 -0.27 -8.43 1.54
CA ARG A 320 -0.94 -8.51 2.85
C ARG A 320 -2.32 -9.17 2.75
N ARG A 321 -3.12 -8.83 1.73
CA ARG A 321 -4.43 -9.48 1.52
C ARG A 321 -4.26 -10.98 1.31
N ARG A 322 -3.29 -11.41 0.50
CA ARG A 322 -3.00 -12.85 0.28
C ARG A 322 -2.61 -13.57 1.56
N PHE A 323 -1.77 -12.97 2.39
CA PHE A 323 -1.41 -13.54 3.69
C PHE A 323 -2.63 -13.73 4.58
N LEU A 324 -3.51 -12.71 4.64
CA LEU A 324 -4.71 -12.74 5.46
C LEU A 324 -5.81 -13.66 4.96
N ASP A 325 -5.82 -14.00 3.67
CA ASP A 325 -6.77 -14.97 3.10
C ASP A 325 -6.52 -16.37 3.68
N SER A 326 -5.29 -16.69 4.10
CA SER A 326 -4.93 -17.95 4.77
C SER A 326 -5.16 -17.95 6.29
N MET A 327 -5.52 -16.81 6.89
CA MET A 327 -5.62 -16.66 8.35
C MET A 327 -7.08 -16.61 8.83
N PRO A 328 -7.44 -17.34 9.91
CA PRO A 328 -8.72 -17.21 10.60
C PRO A 328 -8.97 -15.77 11.05
N ARG A 329 -10.23 -15.31 11.01
CA ARG A 329 -10.57 -13.90 11.30
C ARG A 329 -10.09 -13.41 12.67
N GLY A 330 -10.14 -14.26 13.69
CA GLY A 330 -9.69 -13.94 15.06
C GLY A 330 -8.17 -13.84 15.22
N GLU A 331 -7.40 -14.40 14.28
CA GLU A 331 -5.93 -14.48 14.33
C GLU A 331 -5.26 -13.49 13.37
N ARG A 332 -6.05 -12.76 12.58
CA ARG A 332 -5.53 -11.78 11.62
C ARG A 332 -4.68 -10.74 12.33
N CYS A 333 -3.51 -10.47 11.77
CA CYS A 333 -2.57 -9.47 12.24
C CYS A 333 -2.17 -8.52 11.10
N ASN A 334 -1.24 -7.60 11.34
CA ASN A 334 -0.50 -6.97 10.25
C ASN A 334 0.77 -7.79 9.99
N PRO A 335 0.84 -8.62 8.94
CA PRO A 335 1.96 -9.53 8.73
C PRO A 335 3.15 -8.93 7.96
N LEU A 336 2.95 -7.80 7.27
CA LEU A 336 3.91 -7.26 6.31
C LEU A 336 3.94 -5.73 6.39
N HIS A 337 5.13 -5.18 6.51
CA HIS A 337 5.41 -3.75 6.31
C HIS A 337 6.35 -3.56 5.10
N SER A 338 6.56 -2.32 4.67
CA SER A 338 7.51 -1.99 3.62
C SER A 338 8.04 -0.58 3.82
N SER A 339 9.20 -0.28 3.25
CA SER A 339 9.50 1.11 2.92
C SER A 339 8.42 1.66 1.99
N ASP A 340 8.24 2.98 1.98
CA ASP A 340 7.34 3.70 1.10
C ASP A 340 8.14 4.34 -0.06
N GLN A 341 9.45 4.56 0.12
CA GLN A 341 10.35 5.14 -0.89
C GLN A 341 11.80 4.62 -0.78
N PRO A 342 12.63 4.74 -1.84
CA PRO A 342 14.02 4.28 -1.85
C PRO A 342 14.91 4.85 -0.75
N ARG A 343 14.81 6.15 -0.45
CA ARG A 343 15.56 6.78 0.66
C ARG A 343 15.31 6.07 1.99
N GLN A 344 14.06 5.75 2.27
CA GLN A 344 13.69 4.97 3.44
C GLN A 344 14.14 3.51 3.37
N ALA A 345 14.18 2.91 2.18
CA ALA A 345 14.75 1.58 2.01
C ALA A 345 16.23 1.57 2.43
N LEU A 346 17.00 2.61 2.08
CA LEU A 346 18.39 2.76 2.51
C LEU A 346 18.52 2.96 4.02
N ASP A 347 17.67 3.79 4.63
CA ASP A 347 17.59 3.96 6.08
C ASP A 347 17.34 2.62 6.79
N TYR A 348 16.41 1.81 6.27
CA TYR A 348 16.13 0.48 6.81
C TYR A 348 17.34 -0.45 6.69
N LEU A 349 18.05 -0.44 5.55
CA LEU A 349 19.25 -1.25 5.37
C LEU A 349 20.40 -0.82 6.29
N ALA A 350 20.53 0.48 6.58
CA ALA A 350 21.55 0.98 7.51
C ALA A 350 21.37 0.41 8.93
N LEU A 351 20.14 0.16 9.37
CA LEU A 351 19.85 -0.46 10.69
C LEU A 351 20.41 -1.89 10.83
N LEU A 352 20.69 -2.57 9.71
CA LEU A 352 21.32 -3.89 9.75
C LEU A 352 22.78 -3.82 10.23
N ASP A 353 23.45 -2.67 10.06
CA ASP A 353 24.89 -2.50 10.30
C ASP A 353 25.75 -3.50 9.48
N ASP A 354 25.25 -3.88 8.29
CA ASP A 354 25.97 -4.71 7.33
C ASP A 354 26.00 -3.96 5.97
N PRO A 355 27.08 -3.20 5.68
CA PRO A 355 27.21 -2.51 4.39
C PRO A 355 27.28 -3.49 3.20
N GLY A 356 27.59 -4.76 3.45
CA GLY A 356 27.63 -5.81 2.44
C GLY A 356 26.27 -6.08 1.80
N VAL A 357 25.17 -5.97 2.54
CA VAL A 357 23.80 -6.12 1.98
C VAL A 357 23.54 -5.08 0.89
N LEU A 358 23.85 -3.81 1.18
CA LEU A 358 23.64 -2.75 0.19
C LEU A 358 24.60 -2.89 -1.00
N ALA A 359 25.85 -3.28 -0.77
CA ALA A 359 26.81 -3.51 -1.85
C ALA A 359 26.35 -4.62 -2.80
N ARG A 360 25.91 -5.77 -2.27
CA ARG A 360 25.35 -6.88 -3.05
C ARG A 360 24.06 -6.49 -3.77
N ALA A 361 23.18 -5.74 -3.10
CA ALA A 361 21.96 -5.22 -3.73
C ALA A 361 22.30 -4.31 -4.92
N ARG A 362 23.24 -3.37 -4.77
CA ARG A 362 23.69 -2.48 -5.86
C ARG A 362 24.31 -3.25 -7.02
N GLU A 363 25.16 -4.22 -6.73
CA GLU A 363 25.77 -5.08 -7.76
C GLU A 363 24.67 -5.83 -8.55
N ARG A 364 23.70 -6.43 -7.85
CA ARG A 364 22.58 -7.12 -8.49
C ARG A 364 21.68 -6.17 -9.29
N ILE A 365 21.41 -4.97 -8.79
CA ILE A 365 20.67 -3.94 -9.52
C ILE A 365 21.40 -3.58 -10.81
N GLY A 366 22.73 -3.34 -10.74
CA GLY A 366 23.54 -3.03 -11.91
C GLY A 366 23.49 -4.13 -12.96
N LYS A 367 23.72 -5.40 -12.55
CA LYS A 367 23.64 -6.57 -13.45
C LYS A 367 22.26 -6.72 -14.08
N THR A 368 21.20 -6.59 -13.30
CA THR A 368 19.82 -6.78 -13.78
C THR A 368 19.39 -5.63 -14.68
N THR A 369 19.79 -4.40 -14.37
CA THR A 369 19.52 -3.21 -15.17
C THR A 369 20.25 -3.26 -16.52
N ALA A 370 21.50 -3.74 -16.54
CA ALA A 370 22.26 -3.92 -17.78
C ALA A 370 21.62 -4.92 -18.74
N ALA A 371 20.88 -5.91 -18.21
CA ALA A 371 20.09 -6.83 -19.03
C ALA A 371 18.77 -6.21 -19.54
N MET A 372 18.31 -5.11 -18.95
CA MET A 372 17.03 -4.46 -19.28
C MET A 372 17.19 -3.36 -20.34
N VAL A 373 17.89 -3.68 -21.43
CA VAL A 373 18.12 -2.78 -22.57
C VAL A 373 17.40 -3.30 -23.79
N PHE A 374 16.69 -2.42 -24.51
CA PHE A 374 16.07 -2.79 -25.77
C PHE A 374 17.15 -3.01 -26.85
N PRO A 375 17.03 -4.06 -27.68
CA PRO A 375 17.99 -4.36 -28.75
C PRO A 375 18.00 -3.32 -29.88
N TYR A 376 16.97 -2.48 -29.97
CA TYR A 376 16.77 -1.48 -31.02
C TYR A 376 16.29 -0.16 -30.41
N PRO A 377 16.47 0.99 -31.11
CA PRO A 377 16.01 2.28 -30.64
C PRO A 377 14.51 2.27 -30.33
N VAL A 378 14.15 2.72 -29.13
CA VAL A 378 12.76 2.81 -28.68
C VAL A 378 12.10 4.03 -29.30
N VAL A 379 10.99 3.81 -30.00
CA VAL A 379 10.12 4.86 -30.53
C VAL A 379 9.07 5.25 -29.48
N GLU A 380 8.44 4.27 -28.86
CA GLU A 380 7.35 4.48 -27.89
C GLU A 380 7.30 3.34 -26.88
N VAL A 381 7.18 3.63 -25.58
CA VAL A 381 6.92 2.59 -24.57
C VAL A 381 5.42 2.37 -24.44
N ILE A 382 4.96 1.15 -24.68
CA ILE A 382 3.54 0.77 -24.54
C ILE A 382 3.17 0.69 -23.04
N PRO A 383 2.15 1.45 -22.59
CA PRO A 383 1.71 1.38 -21.21
C PRO A 383 1.19 -0.02 -20.85
N SER A 384 1.77 -0.63 -19.82
CA SER A 384 1.35 -1.94 -19.32
C SER A 384 1.47 -2.00 -17.79
N GLY A 385 1.00 -3.11 -17.21
CA GLY A 385 1.18 -3.35 -15.77
C GLY A 385 2.64 -3.60 -15.34
N ARG A 386 3.59 -3.70 -16.31
CA ARG A 386 5.05 -3.86 -16.11
C ARG A 386 5.40 -4.87 -15.01
N ARG A 387 4.82 -6.07 -15.13
CA ARG A 387 5.00 -7.14 -14.13
C ARG A 387 6.04 -8.18 -14.51
N ARG A 388 6.20 -8.43 -15.80
CA ARG A 388 7.09 -9.49 -16.31
C ARG A 388 7.92 -9.04 -17.49
N ALA A 389 7.42 -8.05 -18.22
CA ALA A 389 8.08 -7.49 -19.37
C ALA A 389 7.71 -6.00 -19.50
N VAL A 390 8.55 -5.27 -20.23
CA VAL A 390 8.24 -3.96 -20.78
C VAL A 390 8.08 -4.11 -22.29
N THR A 391 7.00 -3.57 -22.82
CA THR A 391 6.70 -3.61 -24.25
C THR A 391 6.90 -2.22 -24.82
N ALA A 392 7.56 -2.14 -25.98
CA ALA A 392 7.80 -0.89 -26.68
C ALA A 392 7.71 -1.10 -28.19
N VAL A 393 7.36 -0.02 -28.90
CA VAL A 393 7.63 0.10 -30.33
C VAL A 393 9.12 0.43 -30.48
N VAL A 394 9.81 -0.29 -31.35
CA VAL A 394 11.21 -0.08 -31.68
C VAL A 394 11.41 0.08 -33.17
N ALA A 395 12.43 0.83 -33.58
CA ALA A 395 12.82 1.00 -34.97
C ALA A 395 13.82 -0.09 -35.39
N HIS A 396 13.35 -1.10 -36.12
CA HIS A 396 14.18 -2.16 -36.70
C HIS A 396 14.71 -1.74 -38.09
N PRO A 397 15.99 -1.99 -38.42
CA PRO A 397 16.57 -1.59 -39.71
C PRO A 397 15.90 -2.25 -40.93
N GLU A 398 15.42 -3.48 -40.79
CA GLU A 398 14.81 -4.25 -41.89
C GLU A 398 13.28 -4.19 -41.91
N PHE A 399 12.65 -4.17 -40.72
CA PHE A 399 11.20 -4.35 -40.58
C PHE A 399 10.48 -3.03 -40.27
N GLY A 400 11.22 -1.92 -40.14
CA GLY A 400 10.68 -0.65 -39.68
C GLY A 400 10.20 -0.74 -38.23
N GLU A 401 9.04 -0.14 -37.93
CA GLU A 401 8.50 -0.13 -36.58
C GLU A 401 7.93 -1.49 -36.16
N CYS A 402 8.49 -2.06 -35.09
CA CYS A 402 8.12 -3.36 -34.56
C CYS A 402 7.75 -3.27 -33.08
N ILE A 403 7.02 -4.25 -32.58
CA ILE A 403 6.76 -4.42 -31.14
C ILE A 403 7.86 -5.30 -30.53
N CYS A 404 8.65 -4.73 -29.64
CA CYS A 404 9.61 -5.47 -28.82
C CYS A 404 9.05 -5.67 -27.41
N LYS A 405 9.01 -6.92 -26.95
CA LYS A 405 8.66 -7.29 -25.57
C LYS A 405 9.93 -7.76 -24.86
N LEU A 406 10.41 -6.93 -23.93
CA LEU A 406 11.62 -7.15 -23.14
C LEU A 406 11.24 -7.70 -21.77
N PHE A 407 11.58 -8.96 -21.50
CA PHE A 407 11.23 -9.68 -20.28
C PHE A 407 12.26 -9.45 -19.17
N TYR A 408 11.74 -9.42 -17.93
CA TYR A 408 12.54 -9.40 -16.73
C TYR A 408 13.31 -10.72 -16.60
N PRO A 409 14.54 -10.71 -16.05
CA PRO A 409 15.31 -11.93 -15.87
C PRO A 409 14.57 -13.03 -15.11
N SER A 410 13.82 -12.68 -14.06
CA SER A 410 12.99 -13.65 -13.33
C SER A 410 11.78 -14.17 -14.12
N ALA A 411 11.41 -13.49 -15.21
CA ALA A 411 10.31 -13.86 -16.09
C ALA A 411 10.76 -14.69 -17.30
N ARG A 412 12.00 -15.20 -17.35
CA ARG A 412 12.52 -15.99 -18.48
C ARG A 412 11.62 -17.15 -18.90
N ARG A 413 10.96 -17.83 -17.95
CA ARG A 413 10.01 -18.92 -18.28
C ARG A 413 8.82 -18.46 -19.13
N PHE A 414 8.38 -17.22 -18.96
CA PHE A 414 7.29 -16.61 -19.73
C PHE A 414 7.73 -16.30 -21.16
N LEU A 415 8.97 -15.80 -21.33
CA LEU A 415 9.59 -15.64 -22.64
C LEU A 415 9.67 -16.97 -23.39
N LEU A 416 10.26 -17.99 -22.77
CA LEU A 416 10.44 -19.31 -23.42
C LEU A 416 9.12 -19.91 -23.86
N ARG A 417 8.08 -19.73 -23.05
CA ARG A 417 6.73 -20.19 -23.36
C ARG A 417 6.09 -19.40 -24.51
N GLU A 418 6.26 -18.08 -24.54
CA GLU A 418 5.77 -17.26 -25.65
C GLU A 418 6.52 -17.56 -26.97
N LEU A 419 7.84 -17.82 -26.90
CA LEU A 419 8.63 -18.28 -28.04
C LEU A 419 8.12 -19.64 -28.54
N ARG A 420 7.96 -20.61 -27.64
CA ARG A 420 7.40 -21.92 -27.98
C ARG A 420 6.03 -21.78 -28.63
N ALA A 421 5.14 -20.96 -28.07
CA ALA A 421 3.81 -20.73 -28.63
C ALA A 421 3.89 -20.25 -30.09
N ARG A 422 4.76 -19.26 -30.34
CA ARG A 422 4.94 -18.67 -31.67
C ARG A 422 5.64 -19.60 -32.67
N THR A 423 6.33 -20.62 -32.20
CA THR A 423 6.93 -21.66 -33.05
C THR A 423 5.94 -22.81 -33.30
N ASP A 424 5.41 -23.41 -32.24
CA ASP A 424 4.54 -24.61 -32.32
C ASP A 424 3.21 -24.31 -33.01
N PHE A 425 2.71 -23.08 -32.88
CA PHE A 425 1.42 -22.64 -33.40
C PHE A 425 1.55 -21.50 -34.43
N ALA A 426 2.71 -21.37 -35.09
CA ALA A 426 2.98 -20.34 -36.10
C ALA A 426 1.96 -20.32 -37.25
N ALA A 427 1.38 -21.49 -37.57
CA ALA A 427 0.40 -21.65 -38.65
C ALA A 427 -1.01 -21.12 -38.29
N LEU A 428 -1.29 -20.83 -37.02
CA LEU A 428 -2.58 -20.29 -36.62
C LEU A 428 -2.73 -18.84 -37.10
N PRO A 429 -3.82 -18.47 -37.79
CA PRO A 429 -4.06 -17.09 -38.22
C PRO A 429 -4.05 -16.10 -37.06
N GLU A 430 -4.43 -16.51 -35.86
CA GLU A 430 -4.50 -15.69 -34.66
C GLU A 430 -3.14 -15.46 -33.98
N MET A 431 -2.10 -16.19 -34.39
CA MET A 431 -0.77 -16.08 -33.81
C MET A 431 -0.07 -14.79 -34.31
N PRO A 432 0.47 -13.95 -33.39
CA PRO A 432 1.37 -12.88 -33.78
C PRO A 432 2.69 -13.42 -34.34
N ALA A 433 3.14 -12.84 -35.44
CA ALA A 433 4.38 -13.22 -36.10
C ALA A 433 5.58 -12.99 -35.17
N LEU A 434 6.48 -13.97 -35.11
CA LEU A 434 7.78 -13.84 -34.46
C LEU A 434 8.81 -13.41 -35.51
N LEU A 435 9.28 -12.16 -35.42
CA LEU A 435 10.26 -11.61 -36.37
C LEU A 435 11.68 -11.95 -35.95
N ALA A 436 11.98 -11.80 -34.66
CA ALA A 436 13.28 -12.09 -34.07
C ALA A 436 13.14 -12.32 -32.56
N ALA A 437 14.15 -12.90 -31.93
CA ALA A 437 14.24 -13.04 -30.48
C ALA A 437 15.69 -13.02 -30.02
N GLY A 438 15.89 -12.67 -28.75
CA GLY A 438 17.18 -12.75 -28.06
C GLY A 438 17.03 -13.37 -26.67
N ASP A 439 18.04 -13.18 -25.82
CA ASP A 439 18.14 -13.83 -24.51
C ASP A 439 16.98 -13.51 -23.56
N ASN A 440 16.45 -12.29 -23.63
CA ASN A 440 15.38 -11.81 -22.78
C ASN A 440 14.33 -10.96 -23.54
N TRP A 441 14.28 -11.02 -24.87
CA TRP A 441 13.32 -10.24 -25.65
C TRP A 441 12.80 -11.02 -26.86
N LEU A 442 11.64 -10.60 -27.35
CA LEU A 442 11.10 -11.03 -28.63
C LEU A 442 10.57 -9.84 -29.42
N LEU A 443 10.60 -9.95 -30.75
CA LEU A 443 10.15 -8.95 -31.70
C LEU A 443 8.96 -9.48 -32.49
N SER A 444 7.94 -8.65 -32.63
CA SER A 444 6.72 -8.91 -33.40
C SER A 444 6.40 -7.75 -34.32
N GLU A 445 5.57 -8.02 -35.32
CA GLU A 445 4.97 -6.97 -36.15
C GLU A 445 4.23 -5.93 -35.29
N ARG A 446 4.27 -4.65 -35.69
CA ARG A 446 3.40 -3.62 -35.13
C ARG A 446 2.01 -3.73 -35.75
N TYR A 447 1.06 -4.28 -34.99
CA TYR A 447 -0.34 -4.36 -35.40
C TYR A 447 -1.12 -3.09 -35.07
N THR A 448 -2.12 -2.76 -35.90
CA THR A 448 -3.03 -1.63 -35.70
C THR A 448 -4.43 -2.13 -35.35
N ASP A 449 -4.90 -1.88 -34.11
CA ASP A 449 -6.22 -2.34 -33.67
C ASP A 449 -7.37 -1.53 -34.28
N THR A 450 -7.97 -2.06 -35.34
CA THR A 450 -9.23 -1.55 -35.92
C THR A 450 -10.46 -1.85 -35.07
N ARG A 451 -10.31 -2.72 -34.04
CA ARG A 451 -11.41 -3.22 -33.22
C ARG A 451 -12.50 -3.95 -34.01
N ALA A 452 -12.21 -4.48 -35.20
CA ALA A 452 -13.19 -5.22 -36.02
C ALA A 452 -13.77 -6.46 -35.31
N HIS A 453 -13.06 -7.05 -34.35
CA HIS A 453 -13.55 -8.12 -33.48
C HIS A 453 -14.63 -7.67 -32.48
N VAL A 454 -14.85 -6.37 -32.30
CA VAL A 454 -15.76 -5.80 -31.31
C VAL A 454 -17.12 -5.57 -31.95
N ARG A 455 -18.14 -6.28 -31.46
CA ARG A 455 -19.53 -6.01 -31.84
C ARG A 455 -20.08 -4.77 -31.15
N ARG A 456 -19.90 -4.69 -29.82
CA ARG A 456 -20.32 -3.55 -28.98
C ARG A 456 -19.72 -3.62 -27.58
N GLN A 457 -19.66 -2.50 -26.88
CA GLN A 457 -19.33 -2.46 -25.45
C GLN A 457 -20.53 -2.87 -24.59
N LEU A 458 -20.30 -3.62 -23.51
CA LEU A 458 -21.36 -4.04 -22.59
C LEU A 458 -21.75 -2.93 -21.58
N PRO A 459 -23.04 -2.80 -21.21
CA PRO A 459 -23.51 -1.67 -20.41
C PRO A 459 -22.90 -1.60 -19.00
N GLY A 460 -22.21 -0.49 -18.72
CA GLY A 460 -21.68 -0.18 -17.38
C GLY A 460 -20.55 -1.08 -16.90
N VAL A 461 -19.90 -1.79 -17.83
CA VAL A 461 -18.68 -2.58 -17.58
C VAL A 461 -17.66 -2.28 -18.68
N ARG A 462 -16.39 -2.64 -18.46
CA ARG A 462 -15.31 -2.48 -19.47
C ARG A 462 -15.30 -3.59 -20.52
N GLN A 463 -16.16 -4.60 -20.36
CA GLN A 463 -16.24 -5.77 -21.23
C GLN A 463 -16.87 -5.44 -22.58
N ILE A 464 -16.55 -6.24 -23.58
CA ILE A 464 -17.10 -6.12 -24.93
C ILE A 464 -17.78 -7.43 -25.33
N GLN A 465 -18.71 -7.34 -26.29
CA GLN A 465 -19.19 -8.47 -27.05
C GLN A 465 -18.36 -8.60 -28.32
N LEU A 466 -18.04 -9.83 -28.70
CA LEU A 466 -17.28 -10.13 -29.89
C LEU A 466 -18.20 -10.27 -31.10
N THR A 467 -17.65 -10.12 -32.31
CA THR A 467 -18.35 -10.52 -33.53
C THR A 467 -18.45 -12.03 -33.64
N THR A 468 -19.35 -12.51 -34.50
CA THR A 468 -19.57 -13.96 -34.69
C THR A 468 -18.38 -14.61 -35.38
N GLU A 469 -17.71 -13.87 -36.26
CA GLU A 469 -16.50 -14.24 -36.97
C GLU A 469 -15.34 -14.40 -35.98
N ALA A 470 -15.14 -13.41 -35.10
CA ALA A 470 -14.11 -13.49 -34.07
C ALA A 470 -14.37 -14.63 -33.08
N SER A 471 -15.63 -14.84 -32.68
CA SER A 471 -16.01 -15.94 -31.78
C SER A 471 -15.75 -17.30 -32.42
N SER A 472 -16.02 -17.45 -33.72
CA SER A 472 -15.79 -18.70 -34.46
C SER A 472 -14.29 -18.97 -34.66
N ALA A 473 -13.50 -17.93 -34.98
CA ALA A 473 -12.04 -18.02 -35.08
C ALA A 473 -11.42 -18.50 -33.75
N LEU A 474 -11.83 -17.90 -32.63
CA LEU A 474 -11.35 -18.28 -31.30
C LEU A 474 -11.78 -19.70 -30.89
N ALA A 475 -12.94 -20.17 -31.35
CA ALA A 475 -13.35 -21.56 -31.15
C ALA A 475 -12.45 -22.55 -31.93
N GLY A 476 -12.11 -22.22 -33.17
CA GLY A 476 -11.13 -22.98 -33.96
C GLY A 476 -9.75 -23.01 -33.30
N LEU A 477 -9.28 -21.87 -32.82
CA LEU A 477 -8.04 -21.75 -32.05
C LEU A 477 -8.05 -22.64 -30.80
N ALA A 478 -9.11 -22.60 -29.99
CA ALA A 478 -9.21 -23.46 -28.80
C ALA A 478 -9.18 -24.95 -29.14
N GLY A 479 -9.83 -25.36 -30.24
CA GLY A 479 -9.74 -26.72 -30.78
C GLY A 479 -8.31 -27.11 -31.12
N ALA A 480 -7.61 -26.28 -31.91
CA ALA A 480 -6.25 -26.53 -32.35
C ALA A 480 -5.24 -26.62 -31.18
N LEU A 481 -5.40 -25.78 -30.15
CA LEU A 481 -4.59 -25.89 -28.93
C LEU A 481 -4.86 -27.21 -28.21
N ASN A 482 -6.13 -27.57 -28.04
CA ASN A 482 -6.53 -28.77 -27.31
C ASN A 482 -6.03 -30.05 -27.99
N GLU A 483 -6.12 -30.12 -29.33
CA GLU A 483 -5.60 -31.25 -30.13
C GLU A 483 -4.09 -31.44 -29.97
N LYS A 484 -3.35 -30.36 -29.73
CA LYS A 484 -1.91 -30.39 -29.46
C LYS A 484 -1.55 -30.60 -27.99
N GLY A 485 -2.54 -30.88 -27.14
CA GLY A 485 -2.33 -31.09 -25.71
C GLY A 485 -1.99 -29.81 -24.95
N ALA A 486 -2.36 -28.64 -25.47
CA ALA A 486 -2.09 -27.35 -24.87
C ALA A 486 -3.39 -26.57 -24.55
N PHE A 487 -3.27 -25.59 -23.65
CA PHE A 487 -4.32 -24.64 -23.32
C PHE A 487 -3.74 -23.25 -23.06
N LEU A 488 -4.51 -22.20 -23.35
CA LEU A 488 -4.11 -20.81 -23.14
C LEU A 488 -4.97 -20.19 -22.03
N LEU A 489 -4.34 -19.81 -20.92
CA LEU A 489 -5.03 -19.03 -19.89
C LEU A 489 -5.13 -17.56 -20.28
N ASP A 490 -6.15 -16.88 -19.73
CA ASP A 490 -6.44 -15.46 -19.97
C ASP A 490 -6.89 -15.12 -21.38
N LEU A 491 -7.49 -16.06 -22.12
CA LEU A 491 -8.14 -15.72 -23.37
C LEU A 491 -9.40 -14.89 -23.09
N SER A 492 -9.19 -13.57 -23.03
CA SER A 492 -10.18 -12.57 -22.72
C SER A 492 -10.25 -11.51 -23.84
N PRO A 493 -11.36 -10.76 -23.94
CA PRO A 493 -11.49 -9.72 -24.95
C PRO A 493 -10.47 -8.59 -24.85
N PHE A 494 -9.69 -8.49 -23.75
CA PHE A 494 -8.63 -7.49 -23.60
C PHE A 494 -7.30 -7.91 -24.24
N ASN A 495 -7.17 -9.19 -24.58
CA ASN A 495 -5.97 -9.77 -25.19
C ASN A 495 -6.20 -10.05 -26.69
N LEU A 496 -7.13 -9.32 -27.32
CA LEU A 496 -7.46 -9.43 -28.74
C LEU A 496 -7.15 -8.12 -29.45
N LEU A 497 -6.73 -8.24 -30.70
CA LEU A 497 -6.50 -7.11 -31.60
C LEU A 497 -6.96 -7.48 -33.01
N SER A 498 -7.59 -6.56 -33.73
CA SER A 498 -7.94 -6.78 -35.15
C SER A 498 -7.14 -5.87 -36.06
N ASP A 499 -6.27 -6.47 -36.86
CA ASP A 499 -5.45 -5.75 -37.83
C ASP A 499 -6.09 -5.79 -39.23
N PRO A 500 -6.09 -4.69 -40.00
CA PRO A 500 -6.72 -4.65 -41.32
C PRO A 500 -6.03 -5.57 -42.34
N ARG A 501 -4.73 -5.83 -42.18
CA ARG A 501 -3.94 -6.68 -43.07
C ARG A 501 -3.85 -8.11 -42.54
N TYR A 502 -3.65 -8.27 -41.24
CA TYR A 502 -3.32 -9.56 -40.63
C TYR A 502 -4.48 -10.25 -39.90
N GLY A 503 -5.65 -9.61 -39.83
CA GLY A 503 -6.83 -10.18 -39.21
C GLY A 503 -6.78 -10.16 -37.67
N LEU A 504 -7.50 -11.10 -37.05
CA LEU A 504 -7.55 -11.24 -35.59
C LEU A 504 -6.20 -11.73 -35.06
N LYS A 505 -5.71 -11.13 -33.97
CA LYS A 505 -4.52 -11.55 -33.23
C LYS A 505 -4.82 -11.72 -31.75
N VAL A 506 -4.30 -12.79 -31.18
CA VAL A 506 -4.34 -13.06 -29.74
C VAL A 506 -3.00 -12.66 -29.13
N LEU A 507 -3.05 -11.93 -28.01
CA LEU A 507 -1.89 -11.46 -27.26
C LEU A 507 -1.66 -12.32 -26.00
N ASP A 508 -0.54 -12.10 -25.32
CA ASP A 508 -0.18 -12.74 -24.04
C ASP A 508 -0.10 -14.28 -24.06
N TRP A 509 0.48 -14.81 -25.15
CA TRP A 509 0.83 -16.24 -25.30
C TRP A 509 1.82 -16.78 -24.25
N GLU A 510 2.39 -15.91 -23.42
CA GLU A 510 3.21 -16.27 -22.25
C GLU A 510 2.45 -17.06 -21.16
N PHE A 511 1.17 -17.36 -21.35
CA PHE A 511 0.36 -18.23 -20.47
C PHE A 511 -0.10 -19.54 -21.12
N LEU A 512 0.43 -19.87 -22.31
CA LEU A 512 0.25 -21.18 -22.93
C LEU A 512 0.84 -22.30 -22.07
N GLN A 513 0.09 -23.34 -21.77
CA GLN A 513 0.51 -24.45 -20.91
C GLN A 513 0.08 -25.79 -21.49
N ASP A 514 0.82 -26.83 -21.12
CA ASP A 514 0.48 -28.20 -21.47
C ASP A 514 -0.46 -28.81 -20.43
N TYR A 515 -1.31 -29.73 -20.87
CA TYR A 515 -2.06 -30.55 -19.92
C TYR A 515 -1.11 -31.43 -19.11
N PRO A 516 -1.21 -31.46 -17.77
CA PRO A 516 -0.35 -32.31 -16.93
C PRO A 516 -0.72 -33.80 -17.00
N GLY A 517 -1.76 -34.16 -17.75
CA GLY A 517 -2.31 -35.52 -17.83
C GLY A 517 -3.22 -35.66 -19.05
N GLU A 518 -4.34 -36.38 -18.88
CA GLU A 518 -5.30 -36.59 -19.96
C GLU A 518 -5.84 -35.27 -20.51
N ILE A 519 -5.92 -35.19 -21.84
CA ILE A 519 -6.44 -34.03 -22.56
C ILE A 519 -7.96 -34.04 -22.40
N PRO A 520 -8.58 -33.06 -21.72
CA PRO A 520 -10.02 -33.02 -21.56
C PRO A 520 -10.71 -32.68 -22.90
N PRO A 521 -12.03 -32.91 -23.01
CA PRO A 521 -12.82 -32.35 -24.09
C PRO A 521 -12.62 -30.82 -24.17
N VAL A 522 -12.55 -30.27 -25.39
CA VAL A 522 -12.27 -28.82 -25.60
C VAL A 522 -13.22 -27.91 -24.82
N VAL A 523 -14.48 -28.31 -24.64
CA VAL A 523 -15.50 -27.57 -23.89
C VAL A 523 -15.16 -27.43 -22.39
N GLU A 524 -14.32 -28.32 -21.86
CA GLU A 524 -13.81 -28.34 -20.49
C GLU A 524 -12.37 -27.79 -20.39
N SER A 525 -11.75 -27.44 -21.53
CA SER A 525 -10.41 -26.86 -21.58
C SER A 525 -10.32 -25.61 -20.71
N PRO A 526 -9.22 -25.40 -19.95
CA PRO A 526 -8.96 -24.14 -19.25
C PRO A 526 -8.93 -22.92 -20.18
N THR A 527 -8.67 -23.10 -21.48
CA THR A 527 -8.82 -22.03 -22.50
C THR A 527 -10.25 -21.50 -22.57
N VAL A 528 -11.23 -22.40 -22.38
CA VAL A 528 -12.65 -22.13 -22.54
C VAL A 528 -13.30 -21.70 -21.23
N VAL A 529 -13.11 -22.52 -20.19
CA VAL A 529 -13.74 -22.31 -18.89
C VAL A 529 -12.98 -21.33 -18.00
N GLY A 530 -11.74 -20.99 -18.37
CA GLY A 530 -10.82 -20.23 -17.55
C GLY A 530 -10.16 -21.08 -16.46
N HIS A 531 -9.54 -20.42 -15.48
CA HIS A 531 -8.81 -21.12 -14.43
C HIS A 531 -9.76 -21.79 -13.41
N ALA A 532 -9.89 -23.12 -13.45
CA ALA A 532 -10.61 -23.88 -12.42
C ALA A 532 -9.90 -23.79 -11.05
N LYS A 533 -10.67 -23.73 -9.94
CA LYS A 533 -10.09 -23.88 -8.60
C LYS A 533 -9.44 -25.27 -8.50
N GLY A 534 -8.12 -25.33 -8.30
CA GLY A 534 -7.42 -26.60 -8.03
C GLY A 534 -6.35 -27.02 -9.04
N LEU A 535 -6.12 -26.28 -10.13
CA LEU A 535 -4.95 -26.48 -10.99
C LEU A 535 -3.68 -26.05 -10.24
N SER A 536 -3.01 -27.01 -9.60
CA SER A 536 -1.71 -26.79 -8.94
C SER A 536 -0.59 -26.78 -9.96
N GLY A 537 0.41 -25.91 -9.77
CA GLY A 537 1.62 -25.87 -10.63
C GLY A 537 1.48 -25.05 -11.92
N VAL A 538 0.38 -24.32 -12.09
CA VAL A 538 0.06 -23.55 -13.29
C VAL A 538 0.36 -22.06 -13.06
N ASP A 539 1.05 -21.40 -14.00
CA ASP A 539 1.26 -19.94 -13.94
C ASP A 539 -0.04 -19.22 -14.33
N VAL A 540 -0.60 -18.43 -13.40
CA VAL A 540 -1.88 -17.73 -13.61
C VAL A 540 -1.67 -16.22 -13.74
N PRO A 541 -2.23 -15.57 -14.77
CA PRO A 541 -2.19 -14.12 -14.88
C PRO A 541 -2.88 -13.44 -13.70
N VAL A 542 -2.28 -12.34 -13.27
CA VAL A 542 -2.77 -11.57 -12.14
C VAL A 542 -4.03 -10.80 -12.55
N GLY A 543 -5.16 -11.22 -12.01
CA GLY A 543 -6.46 -10.65 -12.33
C GLY A 543 -7.44 -11.70 -12.81
N VAL A 544 -6.99 -12.90 -13.18
CA VAL A 544 -7.88 -14.03 -13.48
C VAL A 544 -8.34 -14.64 -12.16
N SER A 545 -9.56 -14.34 -11.73
CA SER A 545 -10.25 -15.12 -10.70
C SER A 545 -11.36 -15.92 -11.36
N ALA A 546 -11.49 -17.19 -10.96
CA ALA A 546 -12.51 -18.09 -11.48
C ALA A 546 -13.95 -17.55 -11.31
N GLN A 547 -14.22 -16.61 -10.39
CA GLN A 547 -15.61 -16.26 -10.02
C GLN A 547 -15.82 -14.84 -9.42
N GLY A 548 -15.05 -13.79 -9.78
CA GLY A 548 -15.26 -12.48 -9.14
C GLY A 548 -14.78 -11.25 -9.89
N GLU A 549 -15.70 -10.57 -10.59
CA GLU A 549 -15.60 -9.22 -11.19
C GLU A 549 -14.41 -8.95 -12.15
N SER A 550 -13.53 -9.93 -12.36
CA SER A 550 -12.44 -9.98 -13.33
C SER A 550 -12.90 -10.38 -14.73
N ALA A 551 -12.00 -10.28 -15.72
CA ALA A 551 -12.34 -10.38 -17.13
C ALA A 551 -13.12 -11.65 -17.48
N MET A 552 -14.23 -11.52 -18.23
CA MET A 552 -14.95 -12.68 -18.76
C MET A 552 -14.10 -13.33 -19.85
N THR A 553 -14.12 -14.66 -19.94
CA THR A 553 -13.48 -15.37 -21.06
C THR A 553 -14.20 -15.01 -22.36
N VAL A 554 -13.50 -15.15 -23.49
CA VAL A 554 -14.10 -14.93 -24.82
C VAL A 554 -15.28 -15.87 -25.11
N PHE A 555 -15.33 -17.02 -24.42
CA PHE A 555 -16.38 -18.04 -24.54
C PHE A 555 -17.58 -17.82 -23.62
N HIS A 556 -17.56 -16.78 -22.79
CA HIS A 556 -18.69 -16.47 -21.93
C HIS A 556 -19.90 -16.08 -22.80
N PRO A 557 -21.13 -16.58 -22.53
CA PRO A 557 -22.29 -16.36 -23.41
C PRO A 557 -22.64 -14.88 -23.64
N VAL A 558 -22.37 -14.03 -22.65
CA VAL A 558 -22.58 -12.58 -22.77
C VAL A 558 -21.58 -11.95 -23.75
N VAL A 559 -20.41 -12.55 -23.94
CA VAL A 559 -19.34 -12.07 -24.84
C VAL A 559 -19.52 -12.63 -26.25
N SER A 560 -19.72 -13.94 -26.39
CA SER A 560 -19.81 -14.66 -27.69
C SER A 560 -21.22 -14.80 -28.25
N GLY A 561 -22.25 -14.56 -27.44
CA GLY A 561 -23.66 -14.79 -27.81
C GLY A 561 -24.14 -16.23 -27.67
N LEU A 562 -23.25 -17.21 -27.45
CA LEU A 562 -23.60 -18.62 -27.31
C LEU A 562 -22.90 -19.27 -26.11
N PRO A 563 -23.49 -20.31 -25.51
CA PRO A 563 -22.74 -21.13 -24.57
C PRO A 563 -21.59 -21.84 -25.28
N ALA A 564 -20.47 -22.01 -24.57
CA ALA A 564 -19.22 -22.53 -25.12
C ALA A 564 -19.40 -23.87 -25.86
N TRP A 565 -20.21 -24.79 -25.31
CA TRP A 565 -20.48 -26.08 -25.95
C TRP A 565 -21.13 -25.93 -27.34
N ALA A 566 -22.05 -24.97 -27.53
CA ALA A 566 -22.71 -24.73 -28.80
C ALA A 566 -21.74 -24.10 -29.79
N LEU A 567 -20.92 -23.13 -29.33
CA LEU A 567 -19.92 -22.48 -30.18
C LEU A 567 -18.85 -23.46 -30.67
N LEU A 568 -18.48 -24.45 -29.84
CA LEU A 568 -17.44 -25.44 -30.15
C LEU A 568 -17.96 -26.66 -30.91
N SER A 569 -19.26 -26.97 -30.84
CA SER A 569 -19.82 -28.22 -31.40
C SER A 569 -20.75 -28.01 -32.60
N TRP A 570 -21.30 -26.80 -32.80
CA TRP A 570 -22.23 -26.55 -33.90
C TRP A 570 -21.52 -26.27 -35.23
N PRO A 571 -22.14 -26.60 -36.37
CA PRO A 571 -21.64 -26.20 -37.68
C PRO A 571 -21.48 -24.69 -37.79
N ALA A 572 -20.34 -24.22 -38.29
CA ALA A 572 -20.00 -22.80 -38.41
C ALA A 572 -21.08 -21.96 -39.11
N ARG A 573 -21.83 -22.54 -40.05
CA ARG A 573 -22.95 -21.88 -40.74
C ARG A 573 -24.16 -21.52 -39.87
N LEU A 574 -24.36 -22.21 -38.74
CA LEU A 574 -25.50 -21.99 -37.84
C LEU A 574 -25.17 -21.02 -36.71
N VAL A 575 -23.89 -20.87 -36.38
CA VAL A 575 -23.40 -20.07 -35.25
C VAL A 575 -23.82 -18.59 -35.37
N PRO A 576 -23.65 -17.89 -36.51
CA PRO A 576 -23.91 -16.44 -36.57
C PRO A 576 -25.36 -16.05 -36.26
N ALA A 577 -26.33 -16.78 -36.84
CA ALA A 577 -27.75 -16.46 -36.70
C ALA A 577 -28.24 -16.60 -35.25
N VAL A 578 -27.78 -17.63 -34.54
CA VAL A 578 -28.20 -17.87 -33.15
C VAL A 578 -27.39 -17.01 -32.18
N ALA A 579 -26.10 -16.77 -32.46
CA ALA A 579 -25.24 -15.94 -31.65
C ALA A 579 -25.74 -14.49 -31.56
N GLU A 580 -26.23 -13.89 -32.65
CA GLU A 580 -26.76 -12.52 -32.62
C GLU A 580 -27.94 -12.38 -31.63
N VAL A 581 -28.86 -13.35 -31.58
CA VAL A 581 -29.97 -13.35 -30.62
C VAL A 581 -29.43 -13.41 -29.19
N GLY A 582 -28.50 -14.32 -28.91
CA GLY A 582 -27.91 -14.44 -27.58
C GLY A 582 -27.06 -13.23 -27.18
N MET A 583 -26.38 -12.55 -28.11
CA MET A 583 -25.68 -11.30 -27.86
C MET A 583 -26.65 -10.20 -27.42
N VAL A 584 -27.80 -10.05 -28.10
CA VAL A 584 -28.82 -9.08 -27.71
C VAL A 584 -29.35 -9.37 -26.30
N LEU A 585 -29.67 -10.63 -26.01
CA LEU A 585 -30.14 -11.03 -24.67
C LEU A 585 -29.07 -10.79 -23.59
N GLY A 586 -27.81 -11.12 -23.88
CA GLY A 586 -26.67 -10.87 -22.98
C GLY A 586 -26.47 -9.39 -22.69
N TYR A 587 -26.59 -8.53 -23.70
CA TYR A 587 -26.51 -7.08 -23.55
C TYR A 587 -27.62 -6.54 -22.64
N LEU A 588 -28.87 -6.96 -22.88
CA LEU A 588 -30.03 -6.58 -22.07
C LEU A 588 -29.87 -7.06 -20.62
N TYR A 589 -29.42 -8.30 -20.41
CA TYR A 589 -29.17 -8.85 -19.09
C TYR A 589 -28.13 -8.03 -18.30
N VAL A 590 -26.99 -7.70 -18.91
CA VAL A 590 -25.97 -6.86 -18.26
C VAL A 590 -26.50 -5.46 -17.99
N GLY A 591 -27.25 -4.87 -18.93
CA GLY A 591 -27.92 -3.57 -18.75
C GLY A 591 -28.85 -3.56 -17.54
N LEU A 592 -29.77 -4.52 -17.47
CA LEU A 592 -30.71 -4.68 -16.34
C LEU A 592 -29.96 -4.90 -15.02
N ARG A 593 -28.93 -5.75 -15.02
CA ARG A 593 -28.11 -6.00 -13.83
C ARG A 593 -27.36 -4.74 -13.35
N THR A 594 -26.84 -3.94 -14.28
CA THR A 594 -26.16 -2.67 -13.97
C THR A 594 -27.14 -1.65 -13.38
N VAL A 595 -28.34 -1.52 -13.96
CA VAL A 595 -29.41 -0.67 -13.43
C VAL A 595 -29.83 -1.14 -12.04
N ALA A 596 -30.10 -2.43 -11.85
CA ALA A 596 -30.45 -3.02 -10.56
C ALA A 596 -29.35 -2.75 -9.51
N ARG A 597 -28.07 -2.94 -9.84
CA ARG A 597 -26.94 -2.61 -8.95
C ARG A 597 -26.89 -1.13 -8.57
N LYS A 598 -27.16 -0.22 -9.51
CA LYS A 598 -27.22 1.23 -9.23
C LYS A 598 -28.41 1.57 -8.34
N THR A 599 -29.58 0.98 -8.59
CA THR A 599 -30.79 1.18 -7.79
C THR A 599 -30.63 0.63 -6.37
N VAL A 600 -30.07 -0.58 -6.21
CA VAL A 600 -29.80 -1.18 -4.89
C VAL A 600 -28.73 -0.39 -4.13
N ARG A 601 -27.64 0.05 -4.78
CA ARG A 601 -26.64 0.92 -4.13
C ARG A 601 -27.20 2.30 -3.79
N GLY A 602 -28.08 2.85 -4.63
CA GLY A 602 -28.77 4.12 -4.40
C GLY A 602 -29.76 4.05 -3.23
N SER A 603 -30.57 3.00 -3.19
CA SER A 603 -31.53 2.71 -2.12
C SER A 603 -30.83 2.34 -0.82
N GLY A 604 -29.74 1.56 -0.86
CA GLY A 604 -28.91 1.25 0.32
C GLY A 604 -28.21 2.49 0.90
N LYS A 605 -27.76 3.43 0.05
CA LYS A 605 -27.25 4.73 0.51
C LYS A 605 -28.36 5.61 1.09
N ARG A 606 -29.57 5.62 0.51
CA ARG A 606 -30.74 6.34 1.05
C ARG A 606 -31.27 5.72 2.34
N LEU A 607 -31.28 4.39 2.46
CA LEU A 607 -31.68 3.66 3.66
C LEU A 607 -30.64 3.83 4.77
N ARG A 608 -29.33 3.76 4.46
CA ARG A 608 -28.28 4.13 5.43
C ARG A 608 -28.36 5.59 5.86
N ARG A 609 -28.66 6.52 4.94
CA ARG A 609 -28.92 7.93 5.32
C ARG A 609 -30.17 8.07 6.18
N ARG A 610 -31.27 7.39 5.86
CA ARG A 610 -32.52 7.43 6.64
C ARG A 610 -32.40 6.73 7.99
N VAL A 611 -31.71 5.59 8.09
CA VAL A 611 -31.42 4.88 9.34
C VAL A 611 -30.45 5.71 10.20
N ARG A 612 -29.45 6.35 9.60
CA ARG A 612 -28.59 7.31 10.33
C ARG A 612 -29.39 8.52 10.82
N PHE A 613 -30.33 9.02 10.02
CA PHE A 613 -31.22 10.12 10.42
C PHE A 613 -32.23 9.71 11.50
N LEU A 614 -32.77 8.48 11.44
CA LEU A 614 -33.67 7.93 12.46
C LEU A 614 -32.95 7.60 13.75
N LEU A 615 -31.73 7.05 13.70
CA LEU A 615 -30.91 6.79 14.89
C LEU A 615 -30.48 8.09 15.58
N VAL A 616 -30.22 9.16 14.80
CA VAL A 616 -29.98 10.51 15.36
C VAL A 616 -31.27 11.06 16.00
N ARG A 617 -32.43 10.92 15.36
CA ARG A 617 -33.72 11.40 15.90
C ARG A 617 -34.24 10.62 17.11
N VAL A 618 -33.96 9.31 17.19
CA VAL A 618 -34.33 8.46 18.34
C VAL A 618 -33.37 8.72 19.52
N GLY A 619 -32.12 9.09 19.24
CA GLY A 619 -31.20 9.61 20.24
C GLY A 619 -31.64 10.96 20.82
N GLU A 620 -32.13 11.87 19.96
CA GLU A 620 -32.60 13.21 20.38
C GLU A 620 -33.96 13.19 21.12
N ARG A 621 -34.80 12.16 20.93
CA ARG A 621 -36.08 12.04 21.66
C ARG A 621 -35.99 11.35 23.02
N ARG A 622 -34.81 10.84 23.43
CA ARG A 622 -34.60 10.29 24.79
C ARG A 622 -34.02 11.32 25.78
N SER A 623 -33.81 12.56 25.36
CA SER A 623 -33.27 13.65 26.19
C SER A 623 -34.17 14.89 26.19
N ALA A 624 -35.49 14.71 26.12
CA ALA A 624 -36.45 15.73 26.53
C ALA A 624 -36.76 15.56 28.03
N PRO A 625 -36.60 16.60 28.87
CA PRO A 625 -36.85 16.51 30.29
C PRO A 625 -38.35 16.35 30.56
N ARG A 626 -38.73 15.35 31.37
CA ARG A 626 -40.05 15.32 32.00
C ARG A 626 -40.13 16.48 32.98
N GLY A 627 -40.95 17.48 32.65
CA GLY A 627 -41.33 18.56 33.56
C GLY A 627 -42.13 18.02 34.75
N PRO A 628 -42.22 18.81 35.84
CA PRO A 628 -42.73 18.33 37.13
C PRO A 628 -44.25 18.22 37.10
N SER A 629 -44.79 17.10 37.57
CA SER A 629 -46.19 16.97 37.98
C SER A 629 -46.26 16.88 39.50
N ARG A 630 -47.19 17.67 40.04
CA ARG A 630 -47.62 17.85 41.43
C ARG A 630 -47.57 16.62 42.33
#